data_AF-A0A6B2GGX4-F1
#
_entry.id   AF-A0A6B2GGX4-F1
#
_cell.length_a   1.000
_cell.length_b   1.000
_cell.length_c   1.000
_cell.angle_alpha   90.00
_cell.angle_beta   90.00
_cell.angle_gamma   90.00
#
_symmetry.space_group_name_H-M   'P 1'
#
loop_
_entity.id
_entity.type
_entity.pdbx_description
1 polymer ?
#
loop_
_entity_poly.entity_id
_entity_poly.type
_entity_poly.pdbx_seq_one_letter_code
_entity_poly.pdbx_strand_id
1 'polypeptide(L)' 'MLASLSINNFVLIDALQIKFEENLSIITGETGAGKSILLGALGLVLGERADATKIKNKDQKCVIEAVFKIK' A
#
# COMPACT_ATOMS: atom_id res chain seq x y z
N MET A 1 -12.36 8.32 5.68
CA MET A 1 -11.18 8.91 5.01
C MET A 1 -9.95 8.09 5.33
N LEU A 2 -9.10 7.77 4.35
CA LEU A 2 -7.82 7.09 4.58
C LEU A 2 -6.90 7.98 5.42
N ALA A 3 -6.48 7.51 6.60
CA ALA A 3 -5.63 8.23 7.53
C ALA A 3 -4.19 7.71 7.52
N SER A 4 -4.00 6.40 7.33
CA SER A 4 -2.67 5.82 7.18
C SER A 4 -2.70 4.53 6.37
N LEU A 5 -1.58 4.22 5.74
CA LEU A 5 -1.31 2.97 5.04
C LEU A 5 0.03 2.41 5.52
N SER A 6 0.05 1.16 5.95
CA SER A 6 1.26 0.40 6.24
C SER A 6 1.35 -0.80 5.31
N ILE A 7 2.53 -1.03 4.75
CA ILE A 7 2.81 -2.11 3.82
C ILE A 7 4.08 -2.80 4.29
N ASN A 8 4.04 -4.12 4.39
CA ASN A 8 5.21 -4.96 4.63
C ASN A 8 5.25 -6.10 3.61
N ASN A 9 6.44 -6.32 3.03
CA ASN A 9 6.75 -7.46 2.16
C ASN A 9 5.88 -7.54 0.87
N PHE A 10 5.74 -6.41 0.15
CA PHE A 10 4.89 -6.28 -1.03
C PHE A 10 5.63 -5.71 -2.25
N VAL A 11 5.72 -6.48 -3.33
CA VAL A 11 6.41 -6.15 -4.60
C VAL A 11 7.85 -5.69 -4.36
N LEU A 12 8.13 -4.38 -4.44
CA LEU A 12 9.47 -3.82 -4.18
C LEU A 12 9.62 -3.29 -2.74
N ILE A 13 8.52 -3.16 -2.00
CA ILE A 13 8.45 -2.56 -0.66
C ILE A 13 8.78 -3.62 0.40
N ASP A 14 9.85 -3.40 1.16
CA ASP A 14 10.14 -4.16 2.38
C ASP A 14 9.22 -3.73 3.52
N ALA A 15 9.26 -2.44 3.84
CA ALA A 15 8.42 -1.79 4.83
C ALA A 15 8.14 -0.35 4.40
N LEU A 16 6.89 0.09 4.53
CA LEU A 16 6.49 1.46 4.26
C LEU A 16 5.34 1.85 5.18
N GLN A 17 5.37 3.10 5.63
CA GLN A 17 4.30 3.69 6.42
C GLN A 17 4.06 5.13 5.96
N ILE A 18 2.82 5.41 5.58
CA ILE A 18 2.39 6.73 5.12
C ILE A 18 1.23 7.19 5.99
N LYS A 19 1.28 8.47 6.40
CA LYS A 19 0.15 9.18 6.98
C LYS A 19 -0.42 10.11 5.92
N PHE A 20 -1.74 10.13 5.81
CA PHE A 20 -2.46 10.97 4.87
C PHE A 20 -3.11 12.12 5.61
N GLU A 21 -2.95 13.32 5.05
CA GLU A 21 -3.59 14.53 5.54
C GLU A 21 -4.96 14.71 4.87
N GLU A 22 -5.78 15.55 5.48
CA GLU A 22 -7.13 15.85 4.99
C GLU A 22 -7.10 16.59 3.65
N ASN A 23 -8.19 16.43 2.89
CA ASN A 23 -8.38 17.00 1.57
C ASN A 23 -7.55 16.33 0.46
N LEU A 24 -6.35 16.85 0.16
CA LEU A 24 -5.59 16.46 -1.03
C LEU A 24 -4.19 15.97 -0.66
N SER A 25 -3.91 14.72 -1.05
CA SER A 25 -2.56 14.14 -0.99
C SER A 25 -2.04 13.94 -2.41
N ILE A 26 -0.86 14.48 -2.71
CA ILE A 26 -0.21 14.36 -4.02
C ILE A 26 0.98 13.41 -3.89
N ILE A 27 0.97 12.34 -4.69
CA ILE A 27 2.08 11.38 -4.78
C ILE A 27 2.78 11.58 -6.12
N THR A 28 4.03 12.04 -6.08
CA THR A 28 4.86 12.26 -7.27
C THR A 28 6.01 11.24 -7.33
N GLY A 29 6.78 11.28 -8.41
CA GLY A 29 7.87 10.35 -8.68
C GLY A 29 7.99 10.07 -10.17
N GLU A 30 9.09 9.47 -10.59
CA GLU A 30 9.30 9.06 -11.98
C GLU A 30 8.50 7.79 -12.32
N THR A 31 8.49 7.39 -13.59
CA THR A 31 7.97 6.09 -13.99
C THR A 31 8.82 5.00 -13.32
N GLY A 32 8.16 4.04 -12.67
CA GLY A 32 8.86 2.99 -11.91
C GLY A 32 9.20 3.35 -10.47
N ALA A 33 8.97 4.59 -10.02
CA ALA A 33 9.22 5.01 -8.63
C ALA A 33 8.28 4.39 -7.57
N GLY A 34 7.44 3.41 -7.96
CA GLY A 34 6.59 2.67 -7.02
C GLY A 34 5.19 3.24 -6.77
N LYS A 35 4.77 4.29 -7.49
CA LYS A 35 3.41 4.88 -7.36
C LYS A 35 2.29 3.86 -7.61
N SER A 36 2.40 3.02 -8.64
CA SER A 36 1.41 1.98 -8.93
C SER A 36 1.43 0.84 -7.90
N ILE A 37 2.54 0.64 -7.19
CA ILE A 37 2.64 -0.35 -6.11
C ILE A 37 1.78 0.12 -4.93
N LEU A 38 1.84 1.41 -4.58
CA LEU A 38 0.97 2.01 -3.56
C LEU A 38 -0.52 1.84 -3.89
N LEU A 39 -0.91 2.09 -5.14
CA LEU A 39 -2.29 1.88 -5.58
C LEU A 39 -2.69 0.40 -5.52
N GLY A 40 -1.82 -0.52 -5.93
CA GLY A 40 -2.08 -1.95 -5.85
C GLY A 40 -2.22 -2.46 -4.41
N ALA A 41 -1.45 -1.91 -3.46
CA ALA A 41 -1.60 -2.21 -2.05
C ALA A 41 -2.93 -1.72 -1.49
N LEU A 42 -3.34 -0.49 -1.86
CA LEU A 42 -4.64 0.05 -1.47
C LEU A 42 -5.81 -0.74 -2.07
N GLY A 43 -5.68 -1.21 -3.32
CA GLY A 43 -6.66 -2.11 -3.92
C GLY A 43 -6.81 -3.41 -3.14
N LEU A 44 -5.69 -4.02 -2.74
CA LEU A 44 -5.71 -5.28 -1.99
C LEU A 44 -6.42 -5.15 -0.63
N VAL A 45 -6.14 -4.09 0.13
CA VAL A 45 -6.79 -3.88 1.45
C VAL A 45 -8.28 -3.54 1.32
N LEU A 46 -8.71 -3.05 0.14
CA LEU A 46 -10.11 -2.81 -0.19
C LEU A 46 -10.84 -4.04 -0.75
N GLY A 47 -10.16 -5.20 -0.84
CA GLY A 47 -10.76 -6.47 -1.23
C GLY A 47 -10.54 -6.89 -2.68
N GLU A 48 -9.59 -6.27 -3.40
CA GLU A 48 -9.16 -6.81 -4.69
C GLU A 48 -8.60 -8.24 -4.55
N ARG A 49 -8.62 -8.98 -5.67
CA ARG A 49 -8.08 -10.34 -5.71
C ARG A 49 -6.60 -10.35 -5.31
N ALA A 50 -6.29 -11.10 -4.27
CA ALA A 50 -4.92 -11.35 -3.86
C ALA A 50 -4.16 -12.18 -4.90
N ASP A 51 -2.93 -11.77 -5.17
CA ASP A 51 -1.99 -12.46 -6.06
C ASP A 51 -0.67 -12.69 -5.32
N ALA A 52 -0.32 -13.96 -5.12
CA ALA A 52 0.89 -14.36 -4.43
C ALA A 52 2.18 -13.95 -5.17
N THR A 53 2.11 -13.62 -6.47
CA THR A 53 3.25 -13.08 -7.21
C THR A 53 3.68 -11.70 -6.71
N LYS A 54 2.79 -10.98 -6.01
CA LYS A 54 3.07 -9.67 -5.41
C LYS A 54 3.75 -9.75 -4.04
N ILE A 55 3.97 -10.95 -3.49
CA ILE A 55 4.72 -11.15 -2.25
C ILE A 55 6.21 -11.07 -2.58
N LYS A 56 6.95 -10.14 -1.95
CA LYS A 56 8.38 -9.94 -2.23
C LYS A 56 9.22 -11.13 -1.78
N ASN A 57 9.12 -11.46 -0.50
CA ASN A 57 9.74 -12.63 0.13
C ASN A 57 8.65 -13.65 0.47
N LYS A 58 8.67 -14.78 -0.24
CA LYS A 58 7.67 -15.86 -0.10
C LYS A 58 7.73 -16.59 1.23
N ASP A 59 8.85 -16.49 1.95
CA ASP A 59 9.03 -17.10 3.27
C ASP A 59 8.49 -16.21 4.40
N GLN A 60 8.02 -15.00 4.08
CA GLN A 60 7.47 -14.05 5.03
C GLN A 60 6.03 -13.70 4.67
N LYS A 61 5.23 -13.32 5.69
CA LYS A 61 3.87 -12.82 5.46
C LYS A 61 3.94 -11.46 4.77
N CYS A 62 3.10 -11.26 3.76
CA CYS A 62 2.79 -9.94 3.23
C CYS A 62 1.63 -9.37 4.04
N VAL A 63 1.77 -8.14 4.54
CA VAL A 63 0.77 -7.49 5.38
C VAL A 63 0.53 -6.08 4.86
N ILE A 64 -0.74 -5.76 4.61
CA ILE A 64 -1.17 -4.43 4.18
C ILE A 64 -2.30 -3.99 5.10
N GLU A 65 -2.12 -2.84 5.74
CA GLU A 65 -3.05 -2.30 6.72
C GLU A 65 -3.41 -0.86 6.35
N ALA A 66 -4.70 -0.56 6.30
CA ALA A 66 -5.20 0.78 6.08
C ALA A 66 -6.11 1.19 7.23
N VAL A 67 -5.86 2.38 7.78
CA VAL A 67 -6.71 2.97 8.80
C VAL A 67 -7.61 3.99 8.14
N PHE A 68 -8.91 3.83 8.32
CA PHE A 68 -9.90 4.78 7.85
C PHE A 68 -10.57 5.46 9.05
N LYS A 69 -10.58 6.81 9.03
CA LYS A 69 -11.50 7.57 9.88
C LYS A 69 -12.92 7.36 9.33
N ILE A 70 -13.77 6.68 10.10
CA ILE A 70 -15.20 6.51 9.81
C ILE A 70 -15.96 7.62 10.55
N LYS A 71 -17.03 8.13 9.93
CA LYS A 71 -17.93 9.10 10.56
C LYS A 71 -18.86 8.41 11.54
#